data_AF-A0A812N1G1-F1
#
_entry.id   AF-A0A812N1G1-F1
#
_cell.length_a   1.000
_cell.length_b   1.000
_cell.length_c   1.000
_cell.angle_alpha   90.00
_cell.angle_beta   90.00
_cell.angle_gamma   90.00
#
_symmetry.space_group_name_H-M   'P 1'
#
loop_
_entity.id
_entity.type
_entity.pdbx_description
1 polymer ?
#
loop_
_entity_poly.entity_id
_entity_poly.type
_entity_poly.pdbx_seq_one_letter_code
_entity_poly.pdbx_strand_id
1 'polypeptide(L)'
;MPPYPWLMRKKLDFDSIPLRVMAMQTLGVPYPQYEGDNLEQAKADAQAQAALIAKEFVEQNQGQPYTELPDRAGNLGQSIDLADKEVIALVAFIQRVGTDLFKTPDASAEEVSPADSGVLGTTAEKSVTPEIMVKESIADLGLTPYAVYGLLTFFGVYAAITADRVEDDSELEEFQELFESELEDPFDDEERGMAEESTTPLEPAGDEVLTGHSYDGIQEYDNPTPRWWELMFVATIVFSPIYAIWFHAPLQGRTLADQYQASLADNMRLQFGEIGDLTPDETTIVKFMNDPKWLPVGESTFKTNCVSCHGPEGIGISGPNLTDDNYLNVKKIEDIATVIRDGAKNGAMPAWGNRLHPNEVVLAAAYVASLRGKSLKSARLTEGVEIAPWPSGG
;
A
#
# COMPACT_ATOMS: atom_id res chain seq x y z
N MET A 1 -20.93 3.92 5.00
CA MET A 1 -19.55 3.42 4.83
C MET A 1 -19.62 1.93 4.55
N PRO A 2 -18.81 1.38 3.63
CA PRO A 2 -18.60 -0.06 3.57
C PRO A 2 -18.23 -0.56 4.96
N PRO A 3 -18.73 -1.71 5.42
CA PRO A 3 -18.26 -2.25 6.67
C PRO A 3 -16.80 -2.65 6.46
N TYR A 4 -15.90 -1.97 7.15
CA TYR A 4 -14.49 -2.36 7.26
C TYR A 4 -14.31 -3.08 8.60
N PRO A 5 -14.79 -4.33 8.76
CA PRO A 5 -14.77 -5.01 10.06
C PRO A 5 -13.35 -5.24 10.57
N TRP A 6 -12.31 -5.18 9.72
CA TRP A 6 -10.92 -5.19 10.17
C TRP A 6 -10.52 -3.92 10.95
N LEU A 7 -11.05 -2.74 10.60
CA LEU A 7 -10.80 -1.49 11.34
C LEU A 7 -11.43 -1.50 12.73
N MET A 8 -12.54 -2.22 12.89
CA MET A 8 -13.28 -2.33 14.15
C MET A 8 -12.76 -3.45 15.06
N ARG A 9 -11.93 -4.37 14.53
CA ARG A 9 -11.37 -5.51 15.28
C ARG A 9 -10.03 -5.20 15.94
N LYS A 10 -9.24 -4.28 15.36
CA LYS A 10 -7.89 -4.00 15.85
C LYS A 10 -7.91 -2.93 16.94
N LYS A 11 -7.21 -3.23 18.05
CA LYS A 11 -7.10 -2.32 19.19
C LYS A 11 -5.97 -1.32 18.98
N LEU A 12 -6.17 -0.10 19.47
CA LEU A 12 -5.17 0.94 19.50
C LEU A 12 -4.13 0.61 20.58
N ASP A 13 -2.86 0.63 20.17
CA ASP A 13 -1.72 0.41 21.06
C ASP A 13 -1.33 1.72 21.77
N PHE A 14 -2.01 1.98 22.88
CA PHE A 14 -1.74 3.14 23.74
C PHE A 14 -0.40 3.04 24.48
N ASP A 15 0.12 1.83 24.70
CA ASP A 15 1.37 1.61 25.46
C ASP A 15 2.59 2.10 24.67
N SER A 16 2.51 2.11 23.34
CA SER A 16 3.59 2.65 22.50
C SER A 16 3.63 4.19 22.41
N ILE A 17 2.62 4.91 22.92
CA ILE A 17 2.51 6.37 22.77
C ILE A 17 3.66 7.13 23.44
N PRO A 18 4.03 6.84 24.71
CA PRO A 18 5.18 7.48 25.37
C PRO A 18 6.46 7.38 24.52
N LEU A 19 6.79 6.18 24.03
CA LEU A 19 7.98 5.94 23.22
C LEU A 19 7.95 6.72 21.89
N ARG A 20 6.80 6.81 21.24
CA ARG A 20 6.63 7.57 19.99
C ARG A 20 6.79 9.07 20.22
N VAL A 21 6.26 9.61 21.32
CA VAL A 21 6.42 11.03 21.68
C VAL A 21 7.90 11.34 21.95
N MET A 22 8.59 10.48 22.69
CA MET A 22 10.04 10.59 22.94
C MET A 22 10.85 10.57 21.64
N ALA A 23 10.53 9.65 20.72
CA ALA A 23 11.18 9.58 19.41
C ALA A 23 10.93 10.86 18.59
N MET A 24 9.70 11.39 18.61
CA MET A 24 9.36 12.66 17.93
C MET A 24 10.08 13.87 18.55
N GLN A 25 10.19 13.94 19.88
CA GLN A 25 10.98 14.97 20.57
C GLN A 25 12.47 14.88 20.20
N THR A 26 13.02 13.66 20.10
CA THR A 26 14.40 13.43 19.63
C THR A 26 14.63 13.94 18.20
N LEU A 27 13.60 13.87 17.36
CA LEU A 27 13.59 14.41 16.00
C LEU A 27 13.27 15.93 15.95
N GLY A 28 13.18 16.61 17.10
CA GLY A 28 12.97 18.05 17.18
C GLY A 28 11.51 18.50 17.14
N VAL A 29 10.54 17.60 17.30
CA VAL A 29 9.12 17.97 17.39
C VAL A 29 8.81 18.51 18.80
N PRO A 30 8.32 19.76 18.94
CA PRO A 30 8.12 20.37 20.26
C PRO A 30 6.84 19.86 20.92
N TYR A 31 6.98 18.94 21.87
CA TYR A 31 5.92 18.50 22.79
C TYR A 31 6.27 18.86 24.24
N PRO A 32 6.28 20.16 24.60
CA PRO A 32 6.74 20.63 25.91
C PRO A 32 5.88 20.12 27.08
N GLN A 33 4.62 19.74 26.81
CA GLN A 33 3.71 19.19 27.81
C GLN A 33 4.03 17.73 28.20
N TYR A 34 4.91 17.04 27.46
CA TYR A 34 5.22 15.61 27.63
C TYR A 34 6.71 15.36 27.93
N GLU A 35 7.35 16.26 28.67
CA GLU A 35 8.76 16.14 29.07
C GLU A 35 8.93 15.42 30.42
N GLY A 36 9.99 14.61 30.54
CA GLY A 36 10.36 13.92 31.79
C GLY A 36 9.27 12.97 32.30
N ASP A 37 8.91 13.09 33.59
CA ASP A 37 7.91 12.24 34.25
C ASP A 37 6.49 12.38 33.67
N ASN A 38 6.25 13.38 32.80
CA ASN A 38 4.96 13.62 32.16
C ASN A 38 4.77 12.83 30.85
N LEU A 39 5.72 11.97 30.45
CA LEU A 39 5.59 11.18 29.22
C LEU A 39 4.40 10.20 29.28
N GLU A 40 4.09 9.68 30.46
CA GLU A 40 2.89 8.86 30.71
C GLU A 40 1.58 9.64 30.58
N GLN A 41 1.62 10.97 30.74
CA GLN A 41 0.45 11.83 30.51
C GLN A 41 0.03 11.81 29.04
N ALA A 42 0.95 11.63 28.09
CA ALA A 42 0.63 11.53 26.66
C ALA A 42 -0.30 10.36 26.36
N LYS A 43 -0.11 9.24 27.07
CA LYS A 43 -0.98 8.06 26.96
C LYS A 43 -2.38 8.37 27.50
N ALA A 44 -2.47 8.98 28.68
CA ALA A 44 -3.75 9.36 29.28
C ALA A 44 -4.52 10.36 28.41
N ASP A 45 -3.84 11.36 27.84
CA ASP A 45 -4.42 12.35 26.95
C ASP A 45 -4.93 11.69 25.65
N ALA A 46 -4.17 10.76 25.08
CA ALA A 46 -4.60 10.02 23.90
C ALA A 46 -5.83 9.14 24.17
N GLN A 47 -5.90 8.50 25.34
CA GLN A 47 -7.09 7.74 25.76
C GLN A 47 -8.31 8.63 25.93
N ALA A 48 -8.13 9.80 26.57
CA ALA A 48 -9.20 10.78 26.73
C ALA A 48 -9.70 11.29 25.37
N GLN A 49 -8.79 11.59 24.44
CA GLN A 49 -9.15 12.02 23.09
C GLN A 49 -9.89 10.93 22.32
N ALA A 50 -9.41 9.68 22.39
CA ALA A 50 -10.07 8.55 21.73
C ALA A 50 -11.49 8.32 22.29
N ALA A 51 -11.69 8.46 23.60
CA ALA A 51 -13.00 8.38 24.23
C ALA A 51 -13.96 9.50 23.79
N LEU A 52 -13.45 10.72 23.63
CA LEU A 52 -14.24 11.85 23.13
C LEU A 52 -14.73 11.61 21.69
N ILE A 53 -13.83 11.19 20.81
CA ILE A 53 -14.17 10.89 19.42
C ILE A 53 -15.15 9.71 19.37
N ALA A 54 -14.88 8.62 20.08
CA ALA A 54 -15.79 7.48 20.16
C ALA A 54 -17.21 7.87 20.62
N LYS A 55 -17.31 8.76 21.62
CA LYS A 55 -18.60 9.27 22.10
C LYS A 55 -19.32 10.06 21.01
N GLU A 56 -18.63 10.95 20.30
CA GLU A 56 -19.20 11.72 19.19
C GLU A 56 -19.76 10.78 18.10
N PHE A 57 -19.04 9.71 17.79
CA PHE A 57 -19.51 8.70 16.82
C PHE A 57 -20.79 7.99 17.25
N VAL A 58 -20.94 7.71 18.55
CA VAL A 58 -22.18 7.12 19.10
C VAL A 58 -23.33 8.12 19.05
N GLU A 59 -23.06 9.40 19.37
CA GLU A 59 -24.06 10.47 19.28
C GLU A 59 -24.53 10.69 17.83
N GLN A 60 -23.60 10.72 16.86
CA GLN A 60 -23.90 10.78 15.42
C GLN A 60 -24.68 9.55 14.95
N ASN A 61 -24.49 8.40 15.59
CA ASN A 61 -25.27 7.18 15.34
C ASN A 61 -26.60 7.15 16.14
N GLN A 62 -27.18 8.31 16.44
CA GLN A 62 -28.46 8.44 17.18
C GLN A 62 -28.43 7.77 18.56
N GLY A 63 -27.26 7.71 19.19
CA GLY A 63 -27.06 7.03 20.48
C GLY A 63 -27.05 5.50 20.39
N GLN A 64 -27.12 4.91 19.19
CA GLN A 64 -27.05 3.46 19.01
C GLN A 64 -25.59 3.00 19.09
N PRO A 65 -25.28 1.92 19.83
CA PRO A 65 -23.95 1.34 19.86
C PRO A 65 -23.59 0.74 18.50
N TYR A 66 -22.30 0.73 18.17
CA TYR A 66 -21.81 0.02 16.99
C TYR A 66 -21.79 -1.48 17.28
N THR A 67 -22.20 -2.29 16.31
CA THR A 67 -22.28 -3.76 16.45
C THR A 67 -21.43 -4.43 15.38
N GLU A 68 -20.86 -5.59 15.73
CA GLU A 68 -20.19 -6.42 14.73
C GLU A 68 -21.17 -6.86 13.64
N LEU A 69 -20.65 -7.11 12.44
CA LEU A 69 -21.44 -7.72 11.39
C LEU A 69 -21.95 -9.09 11.87
N PRO A 70 -23.19 -9.49 11.50
CA PRO A 70 -23.70 -10.79 11.85
C PRO A 70 -22.74 -11.90 11.40
N ASP A 71 -22.58 -12.93 12.23
CA ASP A 71 -21.79 -14.09 11.84
C ASP A 71 -22.46 -14.84 10.67
N ARG A 72 -21.77 -15.83 10.08
CA ARG A 72 -22.33 -16.66 8.98
C ARG A 72 -23.61 -17.41 9.39
N ALA A 73 -23.90 -17.52 10.68
CA ALA A 73 -25.11 -18.14 11.22
C ALA A 73 -26.24 -17.13 11.48
N GLY A 74 -26.02 -15.84 11.21
CA GLY A 74 -27.01 -14.78 11.38
C GLY A 74 -27.17 -14.29 12.82
N ASN A 75 -26.26 -14.65 13.73
CA ASN A 75 -26.28 -14.14 15.10
C ASN A 75 -25.89 -12.66 15.11
N LEU A 76 -26.66 -11.83 15.85
CA LEU A 76 -26.37 -10.42 16.06
C LEU A 76 -24.97 -10.25 16.69
N GLY A 77 -24.14 -9.41 16.07
CA GLY A 77 -22.80 -9.13 16.54
C GLY A 77 -22.77 -8.43 17.90
N GLN A 78 -21.71 -8.64 18.67
CA GLN A 78 -21.53 -8.01 19.96
C GLN A 78 -21.38 -6.49 19.81
N SER A 79 -21.85 -5.73 20.82
CA SER A 79 -21.61 -4.29 20.90
C SER A 79 -20.10 -4.02 20.97
N ILE A 80 -19.63 -3.09 20.14
CA ILE A 80 -18.23 -2.71 20.01
C ILE A 80 -18.01 -1.42 20.81
N ASP A 81 -17.09 -1.47 21.77
CA ASP A 81 -16.50 -0.25 22.33
C ASP A 81 -15.51 0.33 21.32
N LEU A 82 -15.73 1.59 20.94
CA LEU A 82 -14.92 2.28 19.92
C LEU A 82 -13.68 2.94 20.51
N ALA A 83 -13.66 3.28 21.79
CA ALA A 83 -12.61 4.13 22.37
C ALA A 83 -11.21 3.51 22.27
N ASP A 84 -11.13 2.18 22.21
CA ASP A 84 -9.87 1.43 22.08
C ASP A 84 -9.59 0.93 20.66
N LYS A 85 -10.31 1.39 19.62
CA LYS A 85 -10.17 0.87 18.25
C LYS A 85 -9.30 1.73 17.35
N GLU A 86 -8.49 1.09 16.51
CA GLU A 86 -7.60 1.80 15.56
C GLU A 86 -8.37 2.70 14.57
N VAL A 87 -9.63 2.37 14.28
CA VAL A 87 -10.49 3.23 13.46
C VAL A 87 -10.58 4.65 14.00
N ILE A 88 -10.60 4.84 15.32
CA ILE A 88 -10.67 6.16 15.95
C ILE A 88 -9.38 6.94 15.70
N ALA A 89 -8.22 6.28 15.78
CA ALA A 89 -6.94 6.89 15.46
C ALA A 89 -6.84 7.30 13.97
N LEU A 90 -7.32 6.44 13.06
CA LEU A 90 -7.35 6.75 11.63
C LEU A 90 -8.25 7.96 11.33
N VAL A 91 -9.43 8.02 11.94
CA VAL A 91 -10.34 9.17 11.78
C VAL A 91 -9.70 10.44 12.34
N ALA A 92 -9.12 10.38 13.54
CA ALA A 92 -8.43 11.52 14.14
C ALA A 92 -7.30 12.04 13.24
N PHE A 93 -6.54 11.12 12.62
CA PHE A 93 -5.50 11.45 11.65
C PHE A 93 -6.07 12.13 10.40
N ILE A 94 -7.13 11.59 9.80
CA ILE A 94 -7.78 12.17 8.62
C ILE A 94 -8.37 13.55 8.94
N GLN A 95 -8.99 13.72 10.11
CA GLN A 95 -9.48 15.02 10.59
C GLN A 95 -8.33 16.02 10.74
N ARG A 96 -7.20 15.60 11.31
CA ARG A 96 -5.99 16.42 11.45
C ARG A 96 -5.38 16.84 10.12
N VAL A 97 -5.38 15.95 9.12
CA VAL A 97 -4.95 16.26 7.74
C VAL A 97 -5.98 17.17 7.04
N GLY A 98 -7.24 17.11 7.46
CA GLY A 98 -8.37 17.84 6.89
C GLY A 98 -8.60 19.26 7.41
N THR A 99 -8.26 19.60 8.67
CA THR A 99 -8.00 20.95 9.27
C THR A 99 -8.04 20.94 10.82
N ASP A 100 -7.57 22.03 11.45
CA ASP A 100 -7.10 22.13 12.85
C ASP A 100 -8.17 21.95 13.95
N LEU A 101 -7.93 21.01 14.87
CA LEU A 101 -8.93 20.54 15.83
C LEU A 101 -9.27 21.51 16.97
N PHE A 102 -8.50 22.58 17.26
CA PHE A 102 -8.87 23.60 18.28
C PHE A 102 -8.23 25.02 18.16
N LYS A 103 -7.73 25.47 17.00
CA LYS A 103 -6.85 26.68 16.91
C LYS A 103 -7.46 27.98 17.52
N THR A 104 -6.76 28.86 18.28
CA THR A 104 -5.60 29.78 17.96
C THR A 104 -5.13 30.62 19.18
N PRO A 105 -3.90 31.26 19.29
CA PRO A 105 -3.32 32.19 18.29
C PRO A 105 -1.78 32.35 18.12
N ASP A 106 -1.41 32.91 16.96
CA ASP A 106 -0.08 33.04 16.34
C ASP A 106 0.79 34.22 16.83
N ALA A 107 2.13 34.16 16.63
CA ALA A 107 2.99 35.35 16.43
C ALA A 107 4.42 35.09 15.89
N SER A 108 4.69 34.12 15.00
CA SER A 108 6.02 34.06 14.34
C SER A 108 6.08 33.32 13.00
N ALA A 109 4.96 33.21 12.27
CA ALA A 109 5.02 32.68 10.91
C ALA A 109 5.49 33.78 9.96
N GLU A 110 6.81 33.85 9.73
CA GLU A 110 7.34 34.49 8.54
C GLU A 110 6.88 33.71 7.29
N GLU A 111 6.47 34.49 6.28
CA GLU A 111 5.92 34.04 5.01
C GLU A 111 6.95 33.29 4.16
N VAL A 112 6.56 32.18 3.53
CA VAL A 112 7.22 31.71 2.30
C VAL A 112 6.14 31.36 1.27
N SER A 113 6.29 31.95 0.08
CA SER A 113 5.28 32.06 -0.97
C SER A 113 5.31 30.91 -1.99
N PRO A 114 4.32 30.82 -2.90
CA PRO A 114 4.07 29.67 -3.75
C PRO A 114 4.79 29.80 -5.11
N ALA A 115 5.78 28.95 -5.34
CA ALA A 115 6.29 28.64 -6.68
C ALA A 115 7.10 27.33 -6.63
N ASP A 116 6.51 26.20 -7.03
CA ASP A 116 6.96 25.55 -8.27
C ASP A 116 6.00 24.44 -8.69
N SER A 117 5.67 24.41 -9.96
CA SER A 117 4.75 23.49 -10.61
C SER A 117 5.43 22.88 -11.84
N GLY A 118 5.38 21.56 -12.01
CA GLY A 118 5.74 20.86 -13.25
C GLY A 118 5.27 19.41 -13.12
N VAL A 119 4.20 18.92 -13.75
CA VAL A 119 3.80 18.76 -15.17
C VAL A 119 4.62 17.72 -15.94
N LEU A 120 3.87 16.90 -16.72
CA LEU A 120 4.23 15.94 -17.78
C LEU A 120 4.39 14.48 -17.29
N GLY A 121 3.71 13.45 -17.82
CA GLY A 121 2.88 13.36 -19.02
C GLY A 121 3.25 12.14 -19.87
N THR A 122 2.22 11.33 -20.17
CA THR A 122 1.93 10.63 -21.45
C THR A 122 2.71 9.35 -21.83
N THR A 123 2.00 8.20 -21.89
CA THR A 123 1.61 7.38 -23.09
C THR A 123 2.74 6.53 -23.71
N ALA A 124 2.59 5.31 -24.24
CA ALA A 124 1.50 4.50 -24.81
C ALA A 124 1.95 3.00 -24.78
N GLU A 125 1.12 2.03 -24.39
CA GLU A 125 0.31 1.17 -25.28
C GLU A 125 1.07 0.01 -25.98
N LYS A 126 0.85 -1.25 -25.57
CA LYS A 126 0.11 -2.25 -26.36
C LYS A 126 -0.03 -3.62 -25.68
N SER A 127 -1.21 -4.18 -25.92
CA SER A 127 -1.81 -5.43 -25.49
C SER A 127 -1.16 -6.71 -26.03
N VAL A 128 -1.00 -7.75 -25.20
CA VAL A 128 -1.12 -9.16 -25.60
C VAL A 128 -1.55 -9.98 -24.38
N THR A 129 -2.68 -10.67 -24.45
CA THR A 129 -2.96 -11.82 -23.58
C THR A 129 -2.38 -13.08 -24.24
N PRO A 130 -1.76 -13.97 -23.47
CA PRO A 130 -1.88 -15.38 -23.82
C PRO A 130 -2.30 -16.22 -22.62
N GLU A 131 -3.39 -16.97 -22.86
CA GLU A 131 -3.60 -18.34 -22.41
C GLU A 131 -2.27 -19.08 -22.12
N ILE A 132 -2.09 -19.62 -20.92
CA ILE A 132 -0.99 -20.56 -20.64
C ILE A 132 -1.59 -21.91 -20.28
N MET A 133 -1.71 -22.74 -21.31
CA MET A 133 -1.70 -24.19 -21.21
C MET A 133 -0.25 -24.69 -21.34
N VAL A 134 0.26 -25.21 -20.22
CA VAL A 134 1.04 -26.46 -20.06
C VAL A 134 2.39 -26.64 -20.81
N LYS A 135 3.40 -27.06 -20.00
CA LYS A 135 4.66 -27.79 -20.31
C LYS A 135 5.72 -27.04 -21.12
N GLU A 136 6.87 -26.73 -20.48
CA GLU A 136 8.19 -26.87 -21.13
C GLU A 136 9.30 -27.25 -20.13
N SER A 137 10.32 -27.92 -20.69
CA SER A 137 11.46 -28.59 -20.07
C SER A 137 12.61 -27.59 -19.80
N ILE A 138 13.55 -27.98 -18.93
CA ILE A 138 14.73 -27.22 -18.47
C ILE A 138 15.70 -26.83 -19.63
N ALA A 139 15.43 -27.26 -20.87
CA ALA A 139 16.32 -27.09 -22.02
C ALA A 139 16.20 -25.74 -22.76
N ASP A 140 15.14 -24.95 -22.55
CA ASP A 140 14.87 -23.74 -23.35
C ASP A 140 15.31 -22.42 -22.66
N LEU A 141 16.05 -22.51 -21.55
CA LEU A 141 16.71 -21.36 -20.93
C LEU A 141 17.89 -20.91 -21.81
N GLY A 142 17.65 -19.95 -22.71
CA GLY A 142 18.64 -19.32 -23.59
C GLY A 142 19.75 -18.54 -22.88
N LEU A 143 20.49 -19.16 -21.95
CA LEU A 143 21.79 -18.69 -21.52
C LEU A 143 22.76 -18.86 -22.69
N THR A 144 23.24 -17.74 -23.23
CA THR A 144 24.36 -17.81 -24.18
C THR A 144 25.55 -18.51 -23.51
N PRO A 145 26.32 -19.34 -24.25
CA PRO A 145 27.36 -20.20 -23.68
C PRO A 145 28.43 -19.42 -22.90
N TYR A 146 28.55 -18.10 -23.09
CA TYR A 146 29.50 -17.24 -22.38
C TYR A 146 29.14 -16.94 -20.92
N ALA A 147 27.86 -16.92 -20.54
CA ALA A 147 27.45 -16.61 -19.16
C ALA A 147 27.70 -17.79 -18.19
N VAL A 148 27.51 -19.02 -18.68
CA VAL A 148 27.80 -20.24 -17.93
C VAL A 148 29.31 -20.51 -17.91
N TYR A 149 30.03 -20.24 -19.02
CA TYR A 149 31.49 -20.35 -19.04
C TYR A 149 32.15 -19.35 -18.10
N GLY A 150 31.66 -18.10 -18.02
CA GLY A 150 32.18 -17.07 -17.12
C GLY A 150 32.08 -17.47 -15.64
N LEU A 151 30.92 -17.97 -15.21
CA LEU A 151 30.70 -18.44 -13.83
C LEU A 151 31.50 -19.71 -13.52
N LEU A 152 31.58 -20.68 -14.45
CA LEU A 152 32.36 -21.90 -14.24
C LEU A 152 33.88 -21.64 -14.26
N THR A 153 34.37 -20.66 -15.03
CA THR A 153 35.78 -20.26 -14.97
C THR A 153 36.12 -19.50 -13.70
N PHE A 154 35.20 -18.72 -13.13
CA PHE A 154 35.45 -17.99 -11.89
C PHE A 154 35.47 -18.93 -10.67
N PHE A 155 34.52 -19.87 -10.59
CA PHE A 155 34.52 -20.91 -9.55
C PHE A 155 35.61 -21.97 -9.76
N GLY A 156 35.94 -22.32 -11.01
CA GLY A 156 37.01 -23.28 -11.33
C GLY A 156 38.41 -22.73 -11.05
N VAL A 157 38.64 -21.44 -11.27
CA VAL A 157 39.91 -20.77 -10.92
C VAL A 157 40.00 -20.57 -9.41
N TYR A 158 38.91 -20.21 -8.72
CA TYR A 158 38.89 -20.13 -7.26
C TYR A 158 39.13 -21.50 -6.60
N ALA A 159 38.46 -22.55 -7.08
CA ALA A 159 38.64 -23.92 -6.61
C ALA A 159 40.03 -24.50 -6.93
N ALA A 160 40.64 -24.12 -8.07
CA ALA A 160 42.01 -24.51 -8.39
C ALA A 160 43.05 -23.76 -7.54
N ILE A 161 42.81 -22.49 -7.22
CA ILE A 161 43.68 -21.68 -6.34
C ILE A 161 43.61 -22.16 -4.88
N THR A 162 42.44 -22.67 -4.44
CA THR A 162 42.29 -23.26 -3.10
C THR A 162 42.75 -24.72 -3.05
N ALA A 163 42.57 -25.51 -4.10
CA ALA A 163 43.03 -26.90 -4.16
C ALA A 163 44.56 -27.05 -4.24
N ASP A 164 45.28 -26.07 -4.81
CA ASP A 164 46.75 -26.07 -4.86
C ASP A 164 47.40 -25.65 -3.51
N ARG A 165 46.58 -25.38 -2.48
CA ARG A 165 47.03 -24.95 -1.15
C ARG A 165 46.61 -25.85 0.01
N VAL A 166 45.81 -26.89 -0.22
CA VAL A 166 45.31 -27.77 0.84
C VAL A 166 45.74 -29.20 0.52
N GLU A 167 46.89 -29.58 1.07
CA GLU A 167 47.42 -30.95 1.05
C GLU A 167 47.37 -31.61 2.43
N ASP A 168 46.59 -31.05 3.37
CA ASP A 168 46.44 -31.61 4.72
C ASP A 168 44.97 -31.57 5.15
N ASP A 169 44.36 -32.76 5.25
CA ASP A 169 42.94 -32.97 5.58
C ASP A 169 42.62 -32.70 7.07
N SER A 170 43.61 -32.26 7.87
CA SER A 170 43.45 -32.02 9.31
C SER A 170 42.65 -30.76 9.67
N GLU A 171 42.60 -29.74 8.79
CA GLU A 171 41.88 -28.49 9.10
C GLU A 171 40.36 -28.60 8.92
N LEU A 172 39.89 -29.58 8.15
CA LEU A 172 38.45 -29.80 7.95
C LEU A 172 37.78 -30.49 9.15
N GLU A 173 38.52 -31.35 9.87
CA GLU A 173 38.03 -31.97 11.11
C GLU A 173 37.96 -30.93 12.26
N GLU A 174 38.94 -30.01 12.34
CA GLU A 174 38.97 -28.93 13.34
C GLU A 174 37.82 -27.92 13.14
N PHE A 175 37.47 -27.64 11.88
CA PHE A 175 36.34 -26.76 11.54
C PHE A 175 34.97 -27.37 11.87
N GLN A 176 34.87 -28.71 11.84
CA GLN A 176 33.62 -29.42 12.10
C GLN A 176 33.36 -29.56 13.62
N GLU A 177 34.41 -29.78 14.43
CA GLU A 177 34.31 -29.77 15.90
C GLU A 177 33.94 -28.38 16.46
N LEU A 178 34.51 -27.30 15.90
CA LEU A 178 34.18 -25.92 16.29
C LEU A 178 32.72 -25.54 16.01
N PHE A 179 32.14 -26.08 14.95
CA PHE A 179 30.75 -25.80 14.58
C PHE A 179 29.77 -26.58 15.46
N GLU A 180 30.11 -27.81 15.87
CA GLU A 180 29.28 -28.60 16.78
C GLU A 180 29.32 -28.07 18.23
N SER A 181 30.43 -27.47 18.68
CA SER A 181 30.52 -26.89 20.03
C SER A 181 29.69 -25.61 20.23
N GLU A 182 29.40 -24.87 19.15
CA GLU A 182 28.62 -23.62 19.21
C GLU A 182 27.09 -23.88 19.18
N LEU A 183 26.68 -25.14 18.97
CA LEU A 183 25.28 -25.56 18.83
C LEU A 183 24.69 -26.19 20.11
N GLU A 184 25.46 -26.29 21.19
CA GLU A 184 24.98 -26.79 22.49
C GLU A 184 24.39 -25.65 23.35
N ASP A 185 23.05 -25.59 23.31
CA ASP A 185 22.04 -24.87 24.13
C ASP A 185 22.47 -23.67 25.02
N PRO A 186 22.01 -22.42 24.73
CA PRO A 186 22.39 -21.23 25.50
C PRO A 186 21.46 -20.88 26.69
N PHE A 187 20.57 -21.77 27.15
CA PHE A 187 19.49 -21.41 28.10
C PHE A 187 19.29 -22.33 29.30
N ASP A 188 20.34 -22.85 29.93
CA ASP A 188 20.22 -23.43 31.27
C ASP A 188 21.45 -23.08 32.12
N ASP A 189 21.37 -21.97 32.86
CA ASP A 189 22.01 -21.80 34.19
C ASP A 189 21.69 -20.40 34.75
N GLU A 190 20.44 -20.24 35.19
CA GLU A 190 19.98 -19.15 36.04
C GLU A 190 20.49 -19.31 37.49
N GLU A 191 21.78 -19.55 37.75
CA GLU A 191 22.31 -19.52 39.13
C GLU A 191 23.85 -19.54 39.28
N ARG A 192 24.57 -18.54 38.74
CA ARG A 192 25.92 -18.26 39.26
C ARG A 192 26.17 -16.78 39.44
N GLY A 193 26.17 -16.40 40.72
CA GLY A 193 26.26 -15.04 41.20
C GLY A 193 27.50 -14.29 40.74
N MET A 194 27.35 -12.97 40.83
CA MET A 194 28.38 -11.95 40.69
C MET A 194 29.79 -12.42 41.09
N ALA A 195 30.64 -12.61 40.09
CA ALA A 195 32.09 -12.60 40.26
C ALA A 195 32.74 -12.20 38.94
N GLU A 196 33.39 -11.04 38.99
CA GLU A 196 34.47 -10.58 38.11
C GLU A 196 34.21 -10.55 36.60
N GLU A 197 34.00 -9.33 36.10
CA GLU A 197 34.39 -8.92 34.76
C GLU A 197 35.81 -9.44 34.47
N SER A 198 35.87 -10.50 33.66
CA SER A 198 37.12 -11.12 33.22
C SER A 198 37.90 -10.09 32.39
N THR A 199 38.80 -9.41 33.07
CA THR A 199 39.88 -8.58 32.51
C THR A 199 40.94 -9.45 31.84
N THR A 200 40.54 -10.46 31.06
CA THR A 200 41.43 -11.13 30.12
C THR A 200 41.69 -10.15 28.98
N PRO A 201 42.93 -9.63 28.83
CA PRO A 201 43.27 -8.89 27.63
C PRO A 201 43.04 -9.83 26.44
N LEU A 202 42.23 -9.39 25.47
CA LEU A 202 42.18 -10.04 24.17
C LEU A 202 43.61 -10.09 23.66
N GLU A 203 44.16 -11.28 23.43
CA GLU A 203 45.48 -11.40 22.81
C GLU A 203 45.45 -10.63 21.48
N PRO A 204 46.45 -9.77 21.20
CA PRO A 204 46.48 -9.00 19.98
C PRO A 204 46.56 -9.96 18.80
N ALA A 205 45.50 -9.98 17.99
CA ALA A 205 45.49 -10.73 16.74
C ALA A 205 46.44 -10.05 15.74
N GLY A 206 47.65 -10.59 15.63
CA GLY A 206 48.68 -10.16 14.69
C GLY A 206 49.72 -9.24 15.32
N ASP A 207 50.99 -9.46 14.98
CA ASP A 207 52.09 -8.57 15.35
C ASP A 207 51.67 -7.12 15.06
N GLU A 208 51.81 -6.21 16.03
CA GLU A 208 51.49 -4.77 15.91
C GLU A 208 52.43 -4.06 14.90
N VAL A 209 52.39 -4.50 13.64
CA VAL A 209 53.25 -4.00 12.59
C VAL A 209 52.64 -2.70 12.09
N LEU A 210 53.25 -1.61 12.53
CA LEU A 210 53.00 -0.30 11.96
C LEU A 210 53.56 -0.24 10.54
N THR A 211 52.77 0.33 9.64
CA THR A 211 53.21 0.65 8.28
C THR A 211 54.38 1.63 8.32
N GLY A 212 55.33 1.51 7.39
CA GLY A 212 56.61 2.26 7.42
C GLY A 212 56.53 3.77 7.15
N HIS A 213 55.33 4.33 7.04
CA HIS A 213 55.10 5.75 6.75
C HIS A 213 54.24 6.39 7.84
N SER A 214 54.60 7.61 8.23
CA SER A 214 53.75 8.43 9.09
C SER A 214 53.26 9.64 8.32
N TYR A 215 51.95 9.87 8.38
CA TYR A 215 51.29 11.03 7.80
C TYR A 215 50.79 11.90 8.94
N ASP A 216 51.42 13.08 9.13
CA ASP A 216 51.02 14.04 10.17
C ASP A 216 50.94 13.44 11.60
N GLY A 217 51.89 12.56 11.92
CA GLY A 217 51.93 11.87 13.21
C GLY A 217 50.96 10.69 13.35
N ILE A 218 50.07 10.46 12.39
CA ILE A 218 49.22 9.27 12.30
C ILE A 218 50.01 8.17 11.58
N GLN A 219 49.88 6.94 12.09
CA GLN A 219 50.46 5.73 11.53
C GLN A 219 49.37 4.67 11.44
N GLU A 220 49.43 3.84 10.41
CA GLU A 220 48.41 2.82 10.13
C GLU A 220 48.93 1.45 10.56
N TYR A 221 48.06 0.64 11.17
CA TYR A 221 48.33 -0.75 11.48
C TYR A 221 48.08 -1.64 10.27
N ASP A 222 48.98 -2.59 10.01
CA ASP A 222 48.80 -3.63 8.98
C ASP A 222 48.03 -4.84 9.53
N ASN A 223 46.84 -4.57 10.07
CA ASN A 223 45.98 -5.60 10.65
C ASN A 223 45.13 -6.27 9.56
N PRO A 224 44.92 -7.59 9.62
CA PRO A 224 43.98 -8.26 8.74
C PRO A 224 42.55 -7.77 9.00
N THR A 225 41.72 -7.73 7.94
CA THR A 225 40.33 -7.33 8.09
C THR A 225 39.58 -8.29 9.02
N PRO A 226 38.67 -7.79 9.89
CA PRO A 226 37.90 -8.65 10.78
C PRO A 226 37.11 -9.71 10.00
N ARG A 227 37.20 -10.98 10.43
CA ARG A 227 36.57 -12.10 9.70
C ARG A 227 35.05 -11.98 9.55
N TRP A 228 34.37 -11.43 10.55
CA TRP A 228 32.92 -11.19 10.46
C TRP A 228 32.57 -10.16 9.37
N TRP A 229 33.43 -9.15 9.18
CA TRP A 229 33.24 -8.12 8.15
C TRP A 229 33.46 -8.70 6.76
N GLU A 230 34.50 -9.53 6.61
CA GLU A 230 34.75 -10.28 5.37
C GLU A 230 33.57 -11.22 5.03
N LEU A 231 33.04 -11.93 6.03
CA LEU A 231 31.88 -12.80 5.84
C LEU A 231 30.64 -12.01 5.39
N MET A 232 30.36 -10.85 5.98
CA MET A 232 29.27 -9.98 5.52
C MET A 232 29.49 -9.50 4.09
N PHE A 233 30.72 -9.10 3.74
CA PHE A 233 31.06 -8.70 2.39
C PHE A 233 30.80 -9.82 1.39
N VAL A 234 31.27 -11.04 1.67
CA VAL A 234 31.01 -12.22 0.84
C VAL A 234 29.51 -12.55 0.78
N ALA A 235 28.77 -12.45 1.89
CA ALA A 235 27.34 -12.68 1.92
C ALA A 235 26.57 -11.73 0.99
N THR A 236 26.96 -10.45 0.91
CA THR A 236 26.35 -9.49 -0.03
C THR A 236 26.65 -9.85 -1.48
N ILE A 237 27.86 -10.32 -1.77
CA ILE A 237 28.26 -10.79 -3.11
C ILE A 237 27.43 -11.99 -3.53
N VAL A 238 27.18 -12.95 -2.61
CA VAL A 238 26.35 -14.13 -2.88
C VAL A 238 24.86 -13.76 -3.00
N PHE A 239 24.37 -12.85 -2.17
CA PHE A 239 22.99 -12.38 -2.22
C PHE A 239 22.66 -11.66 -3.53
N SER A 240 23.60 -10.88 -4.07
CA SER A 240 23.41 -10.07 -5.28
C SER A 240 22.90 -10.86 -6.51
N PRO A 241 23.56 -11.95 -6.98
CA PRO A 241 23.07 -12.73 -8.10
C PRO A 241 21.76 -13.46 -7.77
N ILE A 242 21.54 -13.90 -6.53
CA ILE A 242 20.27 -14.53 -6.11
C ILE A 242 19.13 -13.52 -6.24
N TYR A 243 19.33 -12.31 -5.73
CA TYR A 243 18.36 -11.22 -5.84
C TYR A 243 18.09 -10.85 -7.31
N ALA A 244 19.15 -10.71 -8.11
CA ALA A 244 19.02 -10.39 -9.52
C ALA A 244 18.24 -11.46 -10.28
N ILE A 245 18.52 -12.74 -10.05
CA ILE A 245 17.76 -13.85 -10.62
C ILE A 245 16.31 -13.83 -10.10
N TRP A 246 16.09 -13.60 -8.82
CA TRP A 246 14.74 -13.65 -8.25
C TRP A 246 13.81 -12.58 -8.83
N PHE A 247 14.29 -11.34 -8.98
CA PHE A 247 13.48 -10.20 -9.41
C PHE A 247 13.59 -9.88 -10.91
N HIS A 248 14.68 -10.25 -11.57
CA HIS A 248 14.92 -9.92 -12.99
C HIS A 248 15.02 -11.14 -13.91
N ALA A 249 15.01 -12.38 -13.42
CA ALA A 249 14.85 -13.50 -14.31
C ALA A 249 13.46 -13.45 -14.97
N PRO A 250 13.34 -13.87 -16.24
CA PRO A 250 12.09 -13.86 -17.00
C PRO A 250 11.15 -15.01 -16.55
N LEU A 251 10.93 -15.13 -15.25
CA LEU A 251 9.98 -16.07 -14.66
C LEU A 251 8.60 -15.39 -14.65
N GLN A 252 7.65 -15.99 -15.36
CA GLN A 252 6.27 -15.50 -15.43
C GLN A 252 5.66 -15.34 -14.03
N GLY A 253 4.96 -14.22 -13.78
CA GLY A 253 4.27 -13.97 -12.52
C GLY A 253 5.11 -13.32 -11.42
N ARG A 254 6.41 -13.08 -11.65
CA ARG A 254 7.30 -12.46 -10.66
C ARG A 254 7.62 -11.01 -10.94
N THR A 255 7.33 -10.51 -12.13
CA THR A 255 7.53 -9.10 -12.44
C THR A 255 6.60 -8.23 -11.60
N LEU A 256 7.02 -7.00 -11.30
CA LEU A 256 6.18 -6.05 -10.56
C LEU A 256 4.83 -5.82 -11.28
N ALA A 257 4.85 -5.82 -12.61
CA ALA A 257 3.65 -5.67 -13.43
C ALA A 257 2.69 -6.86 -13.25
N ASP A 258 3.20 -8.09 -13.27
CA ASP A 258 2.37 -9.29 -13.07
C ASP A 258 1.76 -9.32 -11.67
N GLN A 259 2.55 -8.98 -10.64
CA GLN A 259 2.08 -8.91 -9.26
C GLN A 259 0.99 -7.84 -9.10
N TYR A 260 1.16 -6.68 -9.73
CA TYR A 260 0.15 -5.63 -9.75
C TYR A 260 -1.13 -6.11 -10.43
N GLN A 261 -1.03 -6.74 -11.61
CA GLN A 261 -2.19 -7.28 -12.32
C GLN A 261 -2.93 -8.36 -11.53
N ALA A 262 -2.21 -9.27 -10.87
CA ALA A 262 -2.80 -10.28 -9.99
C ALA A 262 -3.55 -9.62 -8.82
N SER A 263 -2.94 -8.63 -8.17
CA SER A 263 -3.58 -7.92 -7.05
C SER A 263 -4.81 -7.11 -7.49
N LEU A 264 -4.78 -6.51 -8.69
CA LEU A 264 -5.95 -5.85 -9.27
C LEU A 264 -7.06 -6.86 -9.54
N ALA A 265 -6.75 -8.00 -10.15
CA ALA A 265 -7.71 -9.06 -10.44
C ALA A 265 -8.35 -9.61 -9.15
N ASP A 266 -7.56 -9.79 -8.08
CA ASP A 266 -8.05 -10.21 -6.77
C ASP A 266 -8.97 -9.14 -6.14
N ASN A 267 -8.58 -7.86 -6.19
CA ASN A 267 -9.42 -6.77 -5.71
C ASN A 267 -10.74 -6.67 -6.50
N MET A 268 -10.68 -6.82 -7.82
CA MET A 268 -11.87 -6.83 -8.70
C MET A 268 -12.77 -8.04 -8.41
N ARG A 269 -12.19 -9.22 -8.16
CA ARG A 269 -12.92 -10.42 -7.76
C ARG A 269 -13.64 -10.22 -6.43
N LEU A 270 -13.01 -9.54 -5.48
CA LEU A 270 -13.65 -9.20 -4.20
C LEU A 270 -14.76 -8.16 -4.38
N GLN A 271 -14.58 -7.17 -5.25
CA GLN A 271 -15.56 -6.11 -5.50
C GLN A 271 -16.77 -6.58 -6.32
N PHE A 272 -16.57 -7.45 -7.32
CA PHE A 272 -17.61 -7.82 -8.28
C PHE A 272 -17.96 -9.30 -8.31
N GLY A 273 -17.32 -10.15 -7.50
CA GLY A 273 -17.57 -11.59 -7.49
C GLY A 273 -19.01 -11.99 -7.18
N GLU A 274 -19.78 -11.13 -6.52
CA GLU A 274 -21.21 -11.36 -6.24
C GLU A 274 -22.12 -11.07 -7.44
N ILE A 275 -21.78 -10.06 -8.25
CA ILE A 275 -22.63 -9.61 -9.37
C ILE A 275 -22.24 -10.21 -10.72
N GLY A 276 -21.04 -10.79 -10.81
CA GLY A 276 -20.50 -11.32 -12.06
C GLY A 276 -20.25 -10.21 -13.09
N ASP A 277 -20.10 -10.62 -14.36
CA ASP A 277 -19.89 -9.68 -15.46
C ASP A 277 -21.22 -9.06 -15.89
N LEU A 278 -21.29 -7.73 -15.85
CA LEU A 278 -22.46 -6.97 -16.23
C LEU A 278 -22.47 -6.64 -17.72
N THR A 279 -23.64 -6.77 -18.34
CA THR A 279 -23.87 -6.31 -19.70
C THR A 279 -24.47 -4.90 -19.71
N PRO A 280 -24.05 -3.99 -20.62
CA PRO A 280 -24.56 -2.62 -20.70
C PRO A 280 -25.90 -2.56 -21.44
N ASP A 281 -26.87 -3.37 -21.03
CA ASP A 281 -28.21 -3.41 -21.60
C ASP A 281 -29.24 -2.73 -20.70
N GLU A 282 -30.41 -2.45 -21.27
CA GLU A 282 -31.53 -1.79 -20.60
C GLU A 282 -31.91 -2.49 -19.29
N THR A 283 -32.05 -3.82 -19.29
CA THR A 283 -32.53 -4.57 -18.12
C THR A 283 -31.54 -4.51 -16.98
N THR A 284 -30.24 -4.59 -17.29
CA THR A 284 -29.16 -4.51 -16.31
C THR A 284 -29.09 -3.10 -15.72
N ILE A 285 -29.11 -2.05 -16.53
CA ILE A 285 -29.00 -0.67 -16.02
C ILE A 285 -30.21 -0.30 -15.17
N VAL A 286 -31.43 -0.67 -15.59
CA VAL A 286 -32.67 -0.43 -14.82
C VAL A 286 -32.67 -1.19 -13.48
N LYS A 287 -32.15 -2.41 -13.46
CA LYS A 287 -31.98 -3.17 -12.22
C LYS A 287 -31.05 -2.44 -11.26
N PHE A 288 -29.84 -2.09 -11.71
CA PHE A 288 -28.82 -1.52 -10.84
C PHE A 288 -29.05 -0.05 -10.46
N MET A 289 -29.82 0.71 -11.26
CA MET A 289 -30.15 2.09 -10.90
C MET A 289 -31.12 2.18 -9.70
N ASN A 290 -31.85 1.08 -9.44
CA ASN A 290 -32.79 0.94 -8.34
C ASN A 290 -32.26 0.02 -7.22
N ASP A 291 -31.03 -0.47 -7.34
CA ASP A 291 -30.43 -1.38 -6.36
C ASP A 291 -29.72 -0.59 -5.26
N PRO A 292 -30.23 -0.56 -4.01
CA PRO A 292 -29.64 0.23 -2.93
C PRO A 292 -28.25 -0.26 -2.51
N LYS A 293 -27.88 -1.50 -2.85
CA LYS A 293 -26.56 -2.07 -2.54
C LYS A 293 -25.49 -1.58 -3.50
N TRP A 294 -25.82 -1.52 -4.79
CA TRP A 294 -24.84 -1.28 -5.86
C TRP A 294 -24.86 0.14 -6.42
N LEU A 295 -25.97 0.86 -6.27
CA LEU A 295 -26.06 2.27 -6.66
C LEU A 295 -24.99 3.15 -6.01
N PRO A 296 -24.63 2.99 -4.71
CA PRO A 296 -23.54 3.75 -4.09
C PRO A 296 -22.16 3.47 -4.69
N VAL A 297 -21.95 2.30 -5.30
CA VAL A 297 -20.71 1.97 -6.01
C VAL A 297 -20.62 2.81 -7.28
N GLY A 298 -21.71 2.84 -8.07
CA GLY A 298 -21.81 3.72 -9.24
C GLY A 298 -21.67 5.21 -8.90
N GLU A 299 -22.24 5.62 -7.76
CA GLU A 299 -22.06 6.98 -7.21
C GLU A 299 -20.60 7.28 -6.90
N SER A 300 -19.89 6.34 -6.26
CA SER A 300 -18.47 6.49 -5.97
C SER A 300 -17.65 6.65 -7.26
N THR A 301 -17.90 5.80 -8.26
CA THR A 301 -17.26 5.91 -9.58
C THR A 301 -17.54 7.26 -10.22
N PHE A 302 -18.78 7.76 -10.15
CA PHE A 302 -19.14 9.09 -10.65
C PHE A 302 -18.42 10.21 -9.88
N LYS A 303 -18.38 10.14 -8.55
CA LYS A 303 -17.72 11.13 -7.69
C LYS A 303 -16.22 11.22 -7.92
N THR A 304 -15.57 10.10 -8.20
CA THR A 304 -14.13 10.07 -8.49
C THR A 304 -13.81 10.60 -9.89
N ASN A 305 -14.66 10.35 -10.89
CA ASN A 305 -14.26 10.50 -12.29
C ASN A 305 -15.03 11.58 -13.07
N CYS A 306 -16.27 11.90 -12.69
CA CYS A 306 -17.21 12.64 -13.54
C CYS A 306 -17.55 14.04 -13.00
N VAL A 307 -17.39 14.28 -11.70
CA VAL A 307 -17.85 15.51 -11.03
C VAL A 307 -17.10 16.77 -11.44
N SER A 308 -15.87 16.63 -11.93
CA SER A 308 -15.07 17.77 -12.42
C SER A 308 -15.76 18.49 -13.60
N CYS A 309 -16.53 17.76 -14.40
CA CYS A 309 -17.27 18.29 -15.54
C CYS A 309 -18.77 18.37 -15.29
N HIS A 310 -19.35 17.35 -14.64
CA HIS A 310 -20.80 17.24 -14.44
C HIS A 310 -21.27 17.74 -13.06
N GLY A 311 -20.35 18.12 -12.17
CA GLY A 311 -20.68 18.54 -10.81
C GLY A 311 -21.04 17.39 -9.88
N PRO A 312 -21.01 17.61 -8.55
CA PRO A 312 -21.24 16.57 -7.55
C PRO A 312 -22.63 15.94 -7.64
N GLU A 313 -23.63 16.73 -8.03
CA GLU A 313 -25.03 16.31 -8.19
C GLU A 313 -25.41 16.06 -9.65
N GLY A 314 -24.45 16.01 -10.57
CA GLY A 314 -24.72 15.85 -12.01
C GLY A 314 -25.36 17.07 -12.69
N ILE A 315 -25.40 18.23 -12.03
CA ILE A 315 -26.06 19.44 -12.55
C ILE A 315 -25.33 20.10 -13.73
N GLY A 316 -24.09 19.72 -14.03
CA GLY A 316 -23.28 20.28 -15.12
C GLY A 316 -22.45 21.51 -14.71
N ILE A 317 -21.17 21.51 -15.10
CA ILE A 317 -20.22 22.63 -14.96
C ILE A 317 -19.65 22.97 -16.34
N SER A 318 -18.68 22.16 -16.79
CA SER A 318 -18.11 22.20 -18.13
C SER A 318 -18.78 21.17 -19.06
N GLY A 319 -19.30 20.08 -18.48
CA GLY A 319 -20.17 19.10 -19.13
C GLY A 319 -21.67 19.42 -18.96
N PRO A 320 -22.55 18.73 -19.70
CA PRO A 320 -24.00 18.93 -19.65
C PRO A 320 -24.61 18.53 -18.30
N ASN A 321 -25.79 19.08 -18.03
CA ASN A 321 -26.66 18.63 -16.94
C ASN A 321 -27.14 17.19 -17.22
N LEU A 322 -27.05 16.31 -16.23
CA LEU A 322 -27.46 14.91 -16.29
C LEU A 322 -28.77 14.63 -15.53
N THR A 323 -29.34 15.66 -14.89
CA THR A 323 -30.52 15.54 -14.03
C THR A 323 -31.84 15.87 -14.74
N ASP A 324 -31.79 16.49 -15.92
CA ASP A 324 -32.97 16.88 -16.69
C ASP A 324 -33.37 15.84 -17.75
N ASP A 325 -34.42 16.14 -18.52
CA ASP A 325 -34.97 15.25 -19.54
C ASP A 325 -34.31 15.39 -20.92
N ASN A 326 -33.32 16.27 -21.07
CA ASN A 326 -32.72 16.62 -22.36
C ASN A 326 -31.32 16.03 -22.50
N TYR A 327 -31.10 15.34 -23.62
CA TYR A 327 -29.85 14.63 -23.86
C TYR A 327 -29.27 14.93 -25.24
N LEU A 328 -27.94 15.02 -25.31
CA LEU A 328 -27.20 15.25 -26.55
C LEU A 328 -26.88 13.96 -27.30
N ASN A 329 -26.38 12.95 -26.58
CA ASN A 329 -25.84 11.71 -27.16
C ASN A 329 -26.60 10.45 -26.72
N VAL A 330 -27.64 10.60 -25.91
CA VAL A 330 -28.42 9.52 -25.31
C VAL A 330 -29.83 9.59 -25.86
N LYS A 331 -30.35 8.47 -26.37
CA LYS A 331 -31.73 8.30 -26.81
C LYS A 331 -32.45 7.24 -26.00
N LYS A 332 -31.70 6.27 -25.49
CA LYS A 332 -32.16 5.18 -24.62
C LYS A 332 -31.20 5.00 -23.45
N ILE A 333 -31.62 4.28 -22.42
CA ILE A 333 -30.85 4.17 -21.17
C ILE A 333 -29.50 3.45 -21.38
N GLU A 334 -29.43 2.47 -22.28
CA GLU A 334 -28.20 1.76 -22.65
C GLU A 334 -27.16 2.64 -23.37
N ASP A 335 -27.59 3.75 -23.97
CA ASP A 335 -26.68 4.70 -24.61
C ASP A 335 -25.78 5.38 -23.58
N ILE A 336 -26.19 5.48 -22.30
CA ILE A 336 -25.39 6.08 -21.24
C ILE A 336 -24.08 5.30 -21.07
N ALA A 337 -24.16 3.97 -20.99
CA ALA A 337 -22.97 3.11 -20.86
C ALA A 337 -22.08 3.21 -22.11
N THR A 338 -22.67 3.32 -23.30
CA THR A 338 -21.95 3.51 -24.56
C THR A 338 -21.20 4.85 -24.56
N VAL A 339 -21.85 5.94 -24.16
CA VAL A 339 -21.25 7.28 -24.07
C VAL A 339 -20.13 7.32 -23.02
N ILE A 340 -20.29 6.64 -21.88
CA ILE A 340 -19.22 6.53 -20.87
C ILE A 340 -18.04 5.73 -21.43
N ARG A 341 -18.29 4.56 -22.04
CA ARG A 341 -17.25 3.68 -22.58
C ARG A 341 -16.45 4.35 -23.69
N ASP A 342 -17.14 4.91 -24.68
CA ASP A 342 -16.56 5.36 -25.94
C ASP A 342 -16.22 6.86 -25.94
N GLY A 343 -16.73 7.61 -24.95
CA GLY A 343 -16.62 9.05 -24.88
C GLY A 343 -17.57 9.76 -25.85
N ALA A 344 -17.50 11.09 -25.90
CA ALA A 344 -18.36 11.90 -26.77
C ALA A 344 -17.72 13.21 -27.21
N LYS A 345 -18.31 13.84 -28.24
CA LYS A 345 -17.96 15.18 -28.75
C LYS A 345 -16.46 15.33 -29.04
N ASN A 346 -15.90 14.40 -29.82
CA ASN A 346 -14.49 14.43 -30.25
C ASN A 346 -13.50 14.53 -29.08
N GLY A 347 -13.79 13.87 -27.96
CA GLY A 347 -12.90 13.81 -26.80
C GLY A 347 -13.17 14.86 -25.72
N ALA A 348 -14.16 15.75 -25.90
CA ALA A 348 -14.60 16.64 -24.84
C ALA A 348 -15.13 15.87 -23.62
N MET A 349 -15.79 14.73 -23.86
CA MET A 349 -15.99 13.69 -22.86
C MET A 349 -15.00 12.54 -23.15
N PRO A 350 -14.06 12.24 -22.24
CA PRO A 350 -13.07 11.20 -22.47
C PRO A 350 -13.72 9.81 -22.50
N ALA A 351 -13.14 8.89 -23.27
CA ALA A 351 -13.51 7.49 -23.28
C ALA A 351 -13.02 6.81 -21.98
N TRP A 352 -13.94 6.16 -21.26
CA TRP A 352 -13.63 5.48 -20.01
C TRP A 352 -13.49 3.97 -20.14
N GLY A 353 -13.79 3.37 -21.30
CA GLY A 353 -13.73 1.91 -21.49
C GLY A 353 -12.35 1.28 -21.28
N ASN A 354 -11.27 2.08 -21.36
CA ASN A 354 -9.90 1.65 -21.10
C ASN A 354 -9.40 2.02 -19.68
N ARG A 355 -10.24 2.69 -18.88
CA ARG A 355 -9.88 3.24 -17.56
C ARG A 355 -10.74 2.70 -16.43
N LEU A 356 -11.99 2.35 -16.74
CA LEU A 356 -12.95 1.74 -15.84
C LEU A 356 -13.16 0.28 -16.24
N HIS A 357 -13.34 -0.57 -15.25
CA HIS A 357 -13.78 -1.94 -15.46
C HIS A 357 -15.18 -1.95 -16.13
N PRO A 358 -15.52 -2.91 -17.00
CA PRO A 358 -16.85 -2.98 -17.64
C PRO A 358 -18.01 -2.87 -16.64
N ASN A 359 -17.91 -3.53 -15.49
CA ASN A 359 -18.93 -3.42 -14.43
C ASN A 359 -19.02 -2.01 -13.85
N GLU A 360 -17.90 -1.30 -13.67
CA GLU A 360 -17.91 0.08 -13.21
C GLU A 360 -18.58 1.00 -14.23
N VAL A 361 -18.38 0.76 -15.53
CA VAL A 361 -19.09 1.51 -16.59
C VAL A 361 -20.60 1.32 -16.46
N VAL A 362 -21.07 0.07 -16.27
CA VAL A 362 -22.49 -0.22 -16.11
C VAL A 362 -23.06 0.38 -14.83
N LEU A 363 -22.35 0.27 -13.70
CA LEU A 363 -22.78 0.83 -12.41
C LEU A 363 -22.77 2.37 -12.42
N ALA A 364 -21.77 2.99 -13.05
CA ALA A 364 -21.74 4.44 -13.25
C ALA A 364 -22.88 4.89 -14.17
N ALA A 365 -23.18 4.14 -15.24
CA ALA A 365 -24.32 4.42 -16.11
C ALA A 365 -25.65 4.31 -15.35
N ALA A 366 -25.80 3.30 -14.49
CA ALA A 366 -26.96 3.14 -13.62
C ALA A 366 -27.11 4.30 -12.63
N TYR A 367 -26.01 4.75 -12.02
CA TYR A 367 -26.05 5.94 -11.17
C TYR A 367 -26.45 7.19 -11.94
N VAL A 368 -25.85 7.44 -13.11
CA VAL A 368 -26.22 8.58 -13.97
C VAL A 368 -27.69 8.51 -14.39
N ALA A 369 -28.21 7.34 -14.74
CA ALA A 369 -29.62 7.16 -15.06
C ALA A 369 -30.53 7.52 -13.87
N SER A 370 -30.12 7.20 -12.65
CA SER A 370 -30.83 7.54 -11.40
C SER A 370 -30.88 9.03 -11.09
N LEU A 371 -30.01 9.86 -11.71
CA LEU A 371 -29.99 11.30 -11.49
C LEU A 371 -31.12 12.02 -12.23
N ARG A 372 -31.65 11.43 -13.30
CA ARG A 372 -32.73 12.00 -14.09
C ARG A 372 -33.97 12.23 -13.22
N GLY A 373 -34.55 13.42 -13.30
CA GLY A 373 -35.76 13.80 -12.57
C GLY A 373 -35.51 14.27 -11.13
N LYS A 374 -34.26 14.29 -10.64
CA LYS A 374 -33.94 14.90 -9.33
C LYS A 374 -34.09 16.44 -9.31
N SER A 375 -34.38 17.06 -10.46
CA SER A 375 -34.79 18.47 -10.66
C SER A 375 -34.07 19.47 -9.75
N LEU A 376 -32.75 19.43 -9.77
CA LEU A 376 -31.91 20.42 -9.09
C LEU A 376 -31.72 21.64 -9.99
N LYS A 377 -31.65 22.83 -9.39
CA LYS A 377 -31.41 24.07 -10.14
C LYS A 377 -29.99 24.03 -10.71
N SER A 378 -29.87 23.70 -11.99
CA SER A 378 -28.61 23.75 -12.72
C SER A 378 -28.24 25.18 -13.10
N ALA A 379 -26.93 25.49 -13.06
CA ALA A 379 -26.37 26.71 -13.63
C ALA A 379 -26.16 26.61 -15.16
N ARG A 380 -26.24 25.39 -15.72
CA ARG A 380 -26.21 25.13 -17.16
C ARG A 380 -27.58 25.33 -17.78
N LEU A 381 -27.59 25.82 -19.01
CA LEU A 381 -28.79 25.81 -19.84
C LEU A 381 -29.11 24.37 -20.25
N THR A 382 -30.38 24.09 -20.51
CA THR A 382 -30.83 22.82 -21.07
C THR A 382 -30.17 22.58 -22.43
N GLU A 383 -29.52 21.43 -22.60
CA GLU A 383 -28.78 21.06 -23.81
C GLU A 383 -29.31 19.74 -24.37
N GLY A 384 -29.53 19.68 -25.69
CA GLY A 384 -29.97 18.46 -26.37
C GLY A 384 -31.47 18.43 -26.65
N VAL A 385 -32.01 17.22 -26.76
CA VAL A 385 -33.43 16.98 -27.06
C VAL A 385 -34.07 16.19 -25.93
N GLU A 386 -35.33 16.50 -25.65
CA GLU A 386 -36.14 15.74 -24.71
C GLU A 386 -36.35 14.31 -25.24
N ILE A 387 -36.09 13.31 -24.40
CA ILE A 387 -36.26 11.90 -24.73
C ILE A 387 -37.32 11.25 -23.85
N ALA A 388 -37.88 10.13 -24.31
CA ALA A 388 -38.84 9.35 -23.53
C ALA A 388 -38.28 8.99 -22.14
N PRO A 389 -39.15 8.90 -21.10
CA PRO A 389 -38.72 8.49 -19.77
C PRO A 389 -38.11 7.08 -19.80
N TRP A 390 -37.29 6.78 -18.79
CA TRP A 390 -36.76 5.44 -18.62
C TRP A 390 -37.89 4.42 -18.48
N PRO A 391 -37.72 3.19 -19.00
CA PRO A 391 -38.67 2.12 -18.75
C PRO A 391 -38.80 1.91 -17.24
N SER A 392 -40.04 1.80 -16.76
CA SER A 392 -40.32 1.49 -15.36
C SER A 392 -39.79 0.09 -15.07
N GLY A 393 -38.84 -0.02 -14.14
CA GLY A 393 -38.31 -1.31 -13.69
C GLY A 393 -39.46 -2.25 -13.31
N GLY A 394 -39.46 -3.44 -13.92
CA GLY A 394 -40.47 -4.48 -13.71
C GLY A 394 -40.37 -5.15 -12.35
#